data_AF-A0AAX4P5S3-F1
#
_entry.id   AF-A0AAX4P5S3-F1
#
_cell.length_a   1.000
_cell.length_b   1.000
_cell.length_c   1.000
_cell.angle_alpha   90.00
_cell.angle_beta   90.00
_cell.angle_gamma   90.00
#
_symmetry.space_group_name_H-M   'P 1'
#
loop_
_entity.id
_entity.type
_entity.pdbx_description
1 polymer ?
#
loop_
_entity_poly.entity_id
_entity_poly.type
_entity_poly.pdbx_seq_one_letter_code
_entity_poly.pdbx_strand_id
1 'polypeptide(L)' 'MDLSETFTKPLKDFAKNSLRLVKRCTKPDAKEYKKICLQTIIGFTIMGFIGFFVKLIFIPINNIIMGGNAEAATEAAAA' A
#
# COMPACT_ATOMS: atom_id res chain seq x y z
N MET A 1 -26.21 -22.74 27.90
CA MET A 1 -25.71 -21.39 27.56
C MET A 1 -24.92 -21.55 26.29
N ASP A 2 -25.43 -21.03 25.19
CA ASP A 2 -24.89 -21.30 23.86
C ASP A 2 -23.55 -20.57 23.67
N LEU A 3 -22.50 -21.32 23.34
CA LEU A 3 -21.14 -20.81 23.15
C LEU A 3 -21.13 -19.64 22.14
N SER A 4 -22.03 -19.69 21.16
CA SER A 4 -22.26 -18.67 20.15
C SER A 4 -22.69 -17.32 20.72
N GLU A 5 -23.54 -17.27 21.76
CA GLU A 5 -23.91 -16.02 22.46
C GLU A 5 -22.78 -15.45 23.31
N THR A 6 -21.94 -16.32 23.90
CA THR A 6 -20.77 -15.89 24.68
C THR A 6 -19.70 -15.24 23.81
N PHE A 7 -19.51 -15.67 22.55
CA PHE A 7 -18.57 -15.04 21.62
C PHE A 7 -19.15 -13.83 20.88
N THR A 8 -20.45 -13.83 20.54
CA THR A 8 -21.05 -12.73 19.78
C THR A 8 -21.22 -11.43 20.58
N LYS A 9 -21.45 -11.51 21.89
CA LYS A 9 -21.53 -10.32 22.78
C LYS A 9 -20.24 -9.49 22.80
N PRO A 10 -19.04 -10.06 23.09
CA PRO A 10 -17.79 -9.28 23.08
C PRO A 10 -17.44 -8.75 21.68
N LEU A 11 -17.77 -9.49 20.61
CA LEU A 11 -17.61 -9.00 19.22
C LEU A 11 -18.48 -7.76 18.94
N LYS A 12 -19.72 -7.76 19.40
CA LYS A 12 -20.67 -6.66 19.20
C LYS A 12 -20.31 -5.42 20.02
N ASP A 13 -19.84 -5.62 21.24
CA ASP A 13 -19.34 -4.54 22.10
C ASP A 13 -18.00 -3.96 21.60
N PHE A 14 -17.11 -4.81 21.07
CA PHE A 14 -15.89 -4.37 20.40
C PHE A 14 -16.21 -3.51 19.18
N ALA A 15 -17.11 -3.96 18.29
CA ALA A 15 -17.53 -3.18 17.12
C ALA A 15 -18.13 -1.83 17.49
N LYS A 16 -18.96 -1.76 18.55
CA LYS A 16 -19.48 -0.50 19.09
C LYS A 16 -18.37 0.42 19.61
N ASN A 17 -17.39 -0.14 20.33
CA ASN A 17 -16.26 0.63 20.87
C ASN A 17 -15.32 1.12 19.76
N SER A 18 -15.07 0.32 18.72
CA SER A 18 -14.29 0.73 17.54
C SER A 18 -14.97 1.89 16.81
N LEU A 19 -16.29 1.85 16.66
CA LEU A 19 -17.03 2.95 16.02
C LEU A 19 -17.02 4.23 16.86
N ARG A 20 -17.09 4.10 18.20
CA ARG A 20 -16.95 5.22 19.13
C ARG A 20 -15.54 5.82 19.09
N LEU A 21 -14.51 5.00 18.91
CA LEU A 21 -13.12 5.44 18.78
C LEU A 21 -12.91 6.24 17.50
N VAL A 22 -13.33 5.72 16.34
CA VAL A 22 -13.19 6.39 15.04
C VAL A 22 -13.92 7.75 15.01
N LYS A 23 -15.06 7.87 15.71
CA LYS A 23 -15.79 9.14 15.85
C LYS A 23 -15.08 10.14 16.77
N ARG A 24 -14.20 9.68 17.68
CA ARG A 24 -13.42 10.52 18.59
C ARG A 24 -12.07 10.95 18.00
N CYS A 25 -11.59 10.26 16.97
CA CYS A 25 -10.39 10.66 16.24
C CYS A 25 -10.60 12.02 15.55
N THR A 26 -9.59 12.88 15.66
CA THR A 26 -9.52 14.13 14.91
C THR A 26 -9.38 13.80 13.43
N LYS A 27 -10.48 13.91 12.69
CA LYS A 27 -10.44 13.72 11.23
C LYS A 27 -9.54 14.82 10.65
N PRO A 28 -8.52 14.46 9.87
CA PRO A 28 -7.63 15.44 9.28
C PRO A 28 -8.44 16.43 8.44
N ASP A 29 -8.12 17.71 8.57
CA ASP A 29 -8.82 18.76 7.82
C ASP A 29 -8.52 18.64 6.32
N ALA A 30 -9.42 19.14 5.47
CA ALA A 30 -9.25 19.11 4.02
C ALA A 30 -7.93 19.75 3.55
N LYS A 31 -7.40 20.74 4.28
CA LYS A 31 -6.10 21.36 3.98
C LYS A 31 -4.91 20.45 4.32
N GLU A 32 -4.99 19.72 5.41
CA GLU A 32 -3.94 18.78 5.84
C GLU A 32 -3.89 17.57 4.92
N TYR A 33 -5.06 17.03 4.55
CA TYR A 33 -5.16 15.93 3.62
C TYR A 33 -4.55 16.28 2.25
N LYS A 34 -4.80 17.49 1.74
CA LYS A 34 -4.19 17.96 0.48
C LYS A 34 -2.67 18.05 0.56
N LYS A 35 -2.10 18.50 1.68
CA LYS A 35 -0.65 18.57 1.87
C LYS A 35 -0.02 17.18 1.87
N ILE A 36 -0.60 16.23 2.60
CA ILE A 36 -0.13 14.85 2.65
C ILE A 36 -0.25 14.20 1.27
N CYS A 37 -1.40 14.36 0.60
CA CYS A 37 -1.65 13.82 -0.73
C CYS A 37 -0.61 14.36 -1.75
N LEU A 38 -0.30 15.65 -1.71
CA LEU A 38 0.72 16.24 -2.57
C LEU A 38 2.10 15.62 -2.31
N GLN A 39 2.50 15.47 -1.05
CA GLN A 39 3.77 14.83 -0.69
C GLN A 39 3.82 13.37 -1.16
N THR A 40 2.74 12.62 -1.00
CA THR A 40 2.65 11.22 -1.45
C THR A 40 2.73 11.11 -2.97
N ILE A 41 2.05 11.99 -3.71
CA ILE A 41 2.09 12.00 -5.18
C ILE A 41 3.52 12.28 -5.67
N ILE A 42 4.23 13.22 -5.05
CA ILE A 42 5.62 13.53 -5.42
C ILE A 42 6.52 12.31 -5.19
N GLY A 43 6.39 11.65 -4.03
CA GLY A 43 7.15 10.44 -3.71
C GLY A 43 6.86 9.27 -4.67
N PHE A 44 5.58 9.02 -4.96
CA PHE A 44 5.16 7.98 -5.90
C PHE A 44 5.66 8.27 -7.33
N THR A 45 5.61 9.54 -7.73
CA THR A 45 6.11 9.98 -9.03
C THR A 45 7.61 9.69 -9.15
N ILE A 46 8.41 10.09 -8.16
CA ILE A 46 9.86 9.85 -8.17
C ILE A 46 10.18 8.35 -8.16
N MET A 47 9.54 7.56 -7.29
CA MET A 47 9.76 6.11 -7.23
C MET A 47 9.35 5.40 -8.53
N GLY A 48 8.24 5.82 -9.14
CA GLY A 48 7.76 5.29 -10.41
C GLY A 48 8.69 5.64 -11.59
N PHE A 49 9.14 6.90 -11.66
CA PHE A 49 10.06 7.33 -12.71
C PHE A 49 11.44 6.65 -12.58
N ILE A 50 12.00 6.55 -11.37
CA ILE A 50 13.27 5.84 -11.16
C ILE A 50 13.14 4.38 -11.60
N GLY A 51 12.07 3.68 -11.23
CA GLY A 51 11.82 2.30 -11.68
C GLY A 51 11.68 2.17 -13.20
N PHE A 52 11.02 3.13 -13.86
CA PHE A 52 10.85 3.15 -15.31
C PHE A 52 12.18 3.34 -16.05
N PHE A 53 13.02 4.29 -15.63
CA PHE A 53 14.33 4.54 -16.25
C PHE A 53 15.31 3.39 -16.01
N VAL A 54 15.30 2.82 -14.80
CA VAL A 54 16.12 1.66 -14.45
C VAL A 54 15.72 0.46 -15.31
N LYS A 55 14.41 0.16 -15.45
CA LYS A 55 13.93 -0.92 -16.32
C LYS A 55 14.23 -0.65 -17.81
N LEU A 56 14.09 0.60 -18.27
CA LEU A 56 14.41 0.98 -19.65
C LEU A 56 15.89 0.84 -20.02
N ILE A 57 16.82 1.05 -19.10
CA ILE A 57 18.26 0.89 -19.36
C ILE A 57 18.66 -0.59 -19.32
N PHE A 58 17.99 -1.39 -18.50
CA PHE A 58 18.30 -2.82 -18.39
C PHE A 58 17.74 -3.68 -19.53
N ILE A 59 16.56 -3.34 -20.10
CA ILE A 59 15.99 -4.05 -21.27
C ILE A 59 16.96 -4.12 -22.48
N PRO A 60 17.59 -3.02 -22.96
CA PRO A 60 18.50 -3.08 -24.11
C PRO A 60 19.84 -3.74 -23.78
N ILE A 61 20.31 -3.62 -22.53
CA ILE A 61 21.55 -4.29 -22.08
C ILE A 61 21.35 -5.81 -22.00
N ASN A 62 20.18 -6.26 -21.53
CA ASN A 62 19.84 -7.68 -21.43
C ASN A 62 19.49 -8.31 -22.79
N ASN A 63 18.88 -7.55 -23.72
CA ASN A 63 18.57 -8.02 -25.07
C ASN A 63 19.81 -8.24 -25.98
N ILE A 64 20.95 -7.60 -25.68
CA ILE A 64 22.21 -7.80 -26.43
C ILE A 64 23.08 -8.92 -25.81
N ILE A 65 22.95 -9.18 -24.49
CA ILE A 65 23.81 -10.14 -23.77
C ILE A 65 23.13 -11.50 -23.53
N MET A 66 21.81 -11.54 -23.35
CA MET A 66 21.11 -12.74 -22.87
C MET A 66 19.95 -13.10 -23.78
N GLY A 67 20.18 -14.03 -24.71
CA GLY A 67 19.09 -14.80 -25.30
C GLY A 67 18.42 -15.66 -24.23
N GLY A 68 17.30 -15.18 -23.69
CA GLY A 68 16.34 -15.97 -22.90
C GLY A 68 16.58 -16.05 -21.38
N ASN A 69 15.55 -15.66 -20.62
CA ASN A 69 15.22 -16.15 -19.27
C ASN A 69 16.01 -15.66 -18.04
N ALA A 70 16.21 -14.35 -17.86
CA ALA A 70 16.53 -13.82 -16.53
C ALA A 70 15.80 -12.53 -16.11
N GLU A 71 14.78 -12.08 -16.85
CA GLU A 71 14.08 -10.82 -16.52
C GLU A 71 12.85 -11.01 -15.59
N ALA A 72 12.46 -12.25 -15.31
CA ALA A 72 11.29 -12.56 -14.47
C ALA A 72 11.58 -12.54 -12.95
N ALA A 73 12.83 -12.54 -12.51
CA ALA A 73 13.17 -12.73 -11.09
C ALA A 73 13.15 -11.44 -10.26
N THR A 74 13.30 -10.27 -10.89
CA THR A 74 13.37 -8.99 -10.15
C THR A 74 12.00 -8.34 -9.94
N GLU A 75 10.97 -8.74 -10.68
CA GLU A 75 9.57 -8.27 -10.46
C GLU A 75 8.88 -8.94 -9.27
N ALA A 76 9.39 -10.07 -8.77
CA ALA A 76 8.79 -10.82 -7.67
C ALA A 76 9.23 -10.35 -6.27
N ALA A 77 10.25 -9.51 -6.14
CA ALA A 77 10.79 -9.09 -4.83
C ALA A 77 10.22 -7.76 -4.30
N ALA A 78 9.33 -7.10 -5.05
CA ALA A 78 8.75 -5.79 -4.68
C ALA A 78 7.27 -5.84 -4.26
N ALA A 79 6.75 -7.03 -3.91
CA ALA A 79 5.43 -7.21 -3.30
C ALA A 79 5.54 -7.96 -1.96
#